data_AF-X1LFF9-F1
#
_entry.id   AF-X1LFF9-F1
#
_cell.length_a   1.000
_cell.length_b   1.000
_cell.length_c   1.000
_cell.angle_alpha   90.00
_cell.angle_beta   90.00
_cell.angle_gamma   90.00
#
_symmetry.space_group_name_H-M   'P 1'
#
loop_
_entity.id
_entity.type
_entity.pdbx_description
1 polymer ?
#
loop_
_entity_poly.entity_id
_entity_poly.type
_entity_poly.pdbx_seq_one_letter_code
_entity_poly.pdbx_strand_id
1 'polypeptide(L)' 'YEGEEAVEKIRKVLGETNPEEAAPGTIRKDFGRTVMMNVAHAADSPASAKREMAIVRVGDDDIKRVVEEYYGKV' A
#
# COMPACT_ATOMS: atom_id res chain seq x y z
N TYR A 1 2.83 5.83 -0.81
CA TYR A 1 3.88 5.53 0.17
C TYR A 1 5.24 5.61 -0.51
N GLU A 2 6.24 6.11 0.20
CA GLU A 2 7.63 6.20 -0.27
C GLU A 2 8.59 5.89 0.89
N GLY A 3 9.85 5.59 0.56
CA GLY A 3 10.90 5.30 1.54
C GLY A 3 11.74 4.07 1.20
N GLU A 4 12.79 3.87 1.98
CA GLU A 4 13.67 2.70 1.88
C GLU A 4 12.87 1.42 2.16
N GLU A 5 12.99 0.42 1.27
CA GLU A 5 12.28 -0.86 1.34
C GLU A 5 10.75 -0.71 1.45
N ALA A 6 10.18 0.38 0.92
CA ALA A 6 8.75 0.68 1.08
C ALA A 6 7.82 -0.46 0.64
N VAL A 7 8.13 -1.12 -0.48
CA VAL A 7 7.32 -2.25 -0.98
C VAL A 7 7.25 -3.39 0.05
N GLU A 8 8.40 -3.81 0.58
CA GLU A 8 8.47 -4.89 1.56
C GLU A 8 7.76 -4.50 2.86
N LYS A 9 8.04 -3.29 3.37
CA LYS A 9 7.43 -2.77 4.61
C LYS A 9 5.91 -2.71 4.51
N ILE A 10 5.36 -2.23 3.39
CA ILE A 10 3.90 -2.20 3.18
C ILE A 10 3.33 -3.61 3.12
N ARG A 11 3.96 -4.53 2.39
CA ARG A 11 3.50 -5.93 2.32
C ARG A 11 3.49 -6.59 3.69
N LYS A 12 4.48 -6.30 4.53
CA LYS A 12 4.54 -6.79 5.92
C LYS A 12 3.39 -6.24 6.78
N VAL A 13 3.01 -4.97 6.60
CA VAL A 13 1.86 -4.37 7.29
C VAL A 13 0.54 -4.97 6.80
N LEU A 14 0.42 -5.23 5.49
CA LEU A 14 -0.77 -5.87 4.93
C LEU A 14 -0.93 -7.32 5.40
N GLY A 15 0.17 -8.06 5.53
CA GLY A 15 0.16 -9.50 5.78
C GLY A 15 0.01 -10.32 4.49
N GLU A 16 0.06 -11.63 4.64
CA GLU A 16 -0.05 -12.63 3.58
C GLU A 16 -1.32 -12.44 2.75
N THR A 17 -1.28 -12.78 1.45
CA THR A 17 -2.41 -12.55 0.52
C THR A 17 -3.68 -13.29 0.95
N ASN A 18 -3.53 -14.48 1.56
CA ASN A 18 -4.62 -15.22 2.18
C ASN A 18 -4.80 -14.74 3.64
N PRO A 19 -5.95 -14.13 4.00
CA PRO A 19 -6.24 -13.72 5.37
C PRO A 19 -6.08 -14.82 6.43
N GLU A 20 -6.31 -16.09 6.07
CA GLU A 20 -6.18 -17.20 7.03
C GLU A 20 -4.72 -17.44 7.45
N GLU A 21 -3.80 -17.28 6.50
CA GLU A 21 -2.35 -17.44 6.68
C GLU A 21 -1.69 -16.17 7.24
N ALA A 22 -2.39 -15.04 7.22
CA ALA A 22 -1.87 -13.77 7.66
C ALA A 22 -1.61 -13.73 9.18
N ALA A 23 -0.49 -13.11 9.59
CA ALA A 23 -0.15 -12.96 11.00
C ALA A 23 -1.15 -12.02 11.74
N PRO A 24 -1.49 -12.28 13.03
CA PRO A 24 -2.31 -11.38 13.84
C PRO A 24 -1.80 -9.93 13.87
N GLY A 25 -2.70 -8.96 13.80
CA GLY A 25 -2.34 -7.53 13.78
C GLY A 25 -1.96 -6.99 12.40
N THR A 26 -1.96 -7.83 11.36
CA THR A 26 -1.86 -7.37 9.96
C THR A 26 -3.24 -7.02 9.43
N ILE A 27 -3.29 -6.09 8.46
CA ILE A 27 -4.57 -5.60 7.90
C ILE A 27 -5.41 -6.75 7.32
N ARG A 28 -4.78 -7.71 6.63
CA ARG A 28 -5.50 -8.84 6.03
C ARG A 28 -6.01 -9.82 7.07
N LYS A 29 -5.29 -10.04 8.17
CA LYS A 29 -5.75 -10.93 9.24
C LYS A 29 -6.95 -10.35 9.96
N ASP A 30 -6.89 -9.05 10.27
CA ASP A 30 -7.88 -8.41 11.13
C ASP A 30 -9.16 -8.04 10.37
N PHE A 31 -9.06 -7.76 9.06
CA PHE A 31 -10.19 -7.24 8.27
C PHE A 31 -10.54 -8.07 7.03
N GLY A 32 -9.68 -9.00 6.61
CA GLY A 32 -9.90 -9.85 5.43
C GLY A 32 -10.89 -10.99 5.67
N ARG A 33 -11.59 -11.42 4.61
CA ARG A 33 -12.55 -12.55 4.67
C ARG A 33 -12.10 -13.76 3.87
N THR A 34 -11.65 -13.53 2.64
CA THR A 34 -11.18 -14.57 1.71
C THR A 34 -10.04 -14.01 0.87
N VAL A 35 -9.33 -14.86 0.11
CA VAL A 35 -8.29 -14.42 -0.83
C VAL A 35 -8.82 -13.36 -1.83
N MET A 36 -10.07 -13.50 -2.28
CA MET A 36 -10.71 -12.55 -3.21
C MET A 36 -11.22 -11.27 -2.52
N MET A 37 -11.39 -11.29 -1.19
CA MET A 37 -11.87 -10.18 -0.38
C MET A 37 -10.90 -9.94 0.78
N ASN A 38 -9.66 -9.60 0.45
CA ASN A 38 -8.55 -9.42 1.39
C ASN A 38 -8.21 -7.94 1.67
N VAL A 39 -9.16 -7.02 1.48
CA VAL A 39 -9.11 -5.61 1.93
C VAL A 39 -8.16 -4.69 1.16
N ALA A 40 -6.91 -5.09 0.92
CA ALA A 40 -5.88 -4.20 0.42
C ALA A 40 -4.94 -4.88 -0.58
N HIS A 41 -4.52 -4.10 -1.59
CA HIS A 41 -3.50 -4.46 -2.59
C HIS A 41 -2.19 -3.74 -2.30
N ALA A 42 -1.07 -4.42 -2.61
CA ALA A 42 0.24 -3.80 -2.69
C ALA A 42 1.07 -4.52 -3.75
N ALA A 43 1.89 -3.76 -4.46
CA ALA A 43 2.85 -4.31 -5.42
C ALA A 43 3.72 -5.40 -4.78
N ASP A 44 4.11 -6.39 -5.58
CA ASP A 44 4.98 -7.50 -5.15
C ASP A 44 6.47 -7.20 -5.22
N SER A 45 6.85 -6.17 -5.98
CA SER A 45 8.23 -5.82 -6.29
C SER A 45 8.35 -4.35 -6.65
N PRO A 46 9.56 -3.75 -6.56
CA PRO A 46 9.80 -2.39 -7.04
C PRO A 46 9.47 -2.19 -8.53
N ALA A 47 9.67 -3.23 -9.36
CA ALA A 47 9.32 -3.19 -10.77
C ALA A 47 7.81 -3.13 -10.99
N SER A 48 7.04 -3.97 -10.28
CA SER A 48 5.58 -3.90 -10.30
C SER A 48 5.05 -2.59 -9.73
N ALA A 49 5.65 -2.07 -8.65
CA ALA A 49 5.27 -0.80 -8.07
C ALA A 49 5.39 0.34 -9.10
N LYS A 50 6.53 0.43 -9.82
CA LYS A 50 6.72 1.42 -10.89
C LYS A 50 5.67 1.30 -11.99
N ARG A 51 5.38 0.08 -12.45
CA ARG A 51 4.36 -0.19 -13.48
C ARG A 51 2.97 0.21 -13.00
N GLU A 52 2.57 -0.23 -11.81
CA GLU A 52 1.27 0.04 -11.22
C GLU A 52 1.08 1.54 -10.97
N MET A 53 2.08 2.24 -10.43
CA MET A 53 2.03 3.70 -10.22
C MET A 53 1.82 4.47 -11.52
N ALA A 54 2.36 4.01 -12.65
CA ALA A 54 2.11 4.61 -13.96
C ALA A 54 0.68 4.36 -14.47
N ILE A 55 0.06 3.23 -14.08
CA ILE A 55 -1.33 2.90 -14.43
C ILE A 55 -2.31 3.73 -13.59
N VAL A 56 -2.11 3.77 -12.26
CA VAL A 56 -3.00 4.50 -11.34
C VAL A 56 -2.70 5.99 -11.26
N ARG A 57 -1.59 6.45 -11.86
CA ARG A 57 -1.19 7.85 -11.98
C ARG A 57 -1.09 8.58 -10.64
N VAL A 58 -0.48 7.94 -9.64
CA VAL A 58 -0.30 8.54 -8.29
C VAL A 58 0.45 9.87 -8.29
N GLY A 59 1.23 10.16 -9.33
CA GLY A 59 1.94 11.45 -9.46
C GLY A 59 1.05 12.62 -9.87
N ASP A 60 -0.17 12.34 -10.36
CA ASP A 60 -1.15 13.35 -10.75
C ASP A 60 -2.09 13.71 -9.57
N ASP A 61 -1.84 13.15 -8.39
CA ASP A 61 -2.63 13.40 -7.19
C ASP A 61 -2.32 14.78 -6.60
N ASP A 62 -3.38 15.55 -6.32
CA ASP A 62 -3.32 16.88 -5.73
C ASP A 62 -3.04 16.88 -4.22
N ILE A 63 -3.02 15.71 -3.57
CA ILE A 63 -2.90 15.63 -2.11
C ILE A 63 -1.62 16.27 -1.59
N LYS A 64 -0.50 16.16 -2.33
CA LYS A 64 0.76 16.81 -1.94
C LYS A 64 0.60 18.33 -1.91
N ARG A 65 -0.03 18.90 -2.95
CA ARG A 65 -0.34 20.34 -3.03
C ARG A 65 -1.19 20.77 -1.84
N VAL A 66 -2.25 20.01 -1.53
CA VAL A 66 -3.14 20.31 -0.40
C VAL A 66 -2.38 20.23 0.93
N VAL A 67 -1.58 19.19 1.17
CA VAL A 67 -0.82 19.07 2.43
C VAL A 67 0.17 20.22 2.59
N GLU A 68 0.91 20.56 1.53
CA GLU A 68 1.89 21.66 1.58
C GLU A 68 1.23 23.03 1.79
N GLU A 69 0.02 23.24 1.25
CA GLU A 69 -0.75 24.47 1.44
C GLU A 69 -1.22 24.64 2.91
N TYR A 70 -1.70 23.57 3.53
CA TYR A 70 -2.26 23.63 4.89
C TYR A 70 -1.22 23.48 6.01
N TYR A 71 -0.18 22.68 5.79
CA TYR A 71 0.80 22.32 6.82
C TYR A 71 2.22 22.85 6.56
N GLY A 72 2.44 23.50 5.41
CA GLY A 72 3.77 23.93 4.96
C GLY A 72 4.51 22.80 4.24
N LYS A 73 5.66 23.14 3.64
CA LYS A 73 6.48 22.17 2.90
C LYS A 73 6.95 21.05 3.82
N VAL A 74 6.56 19.82 3.47
CA VAL A 74 7.02 18.55 4.04
C VAL A 74 8.25 18.03 3.31
#